data_AF-A0A2N7TTM9-F1
#
_entry.id   AF-A0A2N7TTM9-F1
#
_cell.length_a   1.000
_cell.length_b   1.000
_cell.length_c   1.000
_cell.angle_alpha   90.00
_cell.angle_beta   90.00
_cell.angle_gamma   90.00
#
_symmetry.space_group_name_H-M   'P 1'
#
loop_
_entity.id
_entity.type
_entity.pdbx_description
1 polymer ?
#
loop_
_entity_poly.entity_id
_entity_poly.type
_entity_poly.pdbx_seq_one_letter_code
_entity_poly.pdbx_strand_id
1 'polypeptide(L)'
;MSLSPSPRQLLLGAVLVATSLIATTTLAEEPRSRLDVQAEAQLDVIPDRATLSARLWERTPAIAQRDDTANDPDALREARDRLETRAATLIRTLEEAGLEREAIGAGSLNVQPEYLPGERRGDDEREMLVRTRLERPFQVEVEDLERLPLLLDALTEAGVDALDGVTYDLADRDAATDEALVKALERARHKAELMAETLGVSLGAVTGIAETRPPVYAPRMMAMSADARESAPQAEYRPGTITIEAGVGVSWEIEPQP
;
A
#
# COMPACT_ATOMS: atom_id res chain seq x y z
N MET A 1 73.67 59.49 64.47
CA MET A 1 74.53 58.28 64.43
C MET A 1 73.81 57.21 65.22
N SER A 2 73.54 56.05 64.58
CA SER A 2 72.81 54.88 65.09
C SER A 2 71.35 55.11 65.53
N LEU A 3 70.38 54.24 65.31
CA LEU A 3 70.25 52.93 64.68
C LEU A 3 68.73 52.74 64.43
N SER A 4 68.40 51.96 63.42
CA SER A 4 67.06 51.60 62.91
C SER A 4 65.99 51.20 63.93
N PRO A 5 64.69 51.38 63.60
CA PRO A 5 63.61 50.54 64.12
C PRO A 5 62.91 49.73 63.02
N SER A 6 62.73 48.42 63.25
CA SER A 6 61.50 47.68 62.91
C SER A 6 60.66 47.59 64.21
N PRO A 7 59.38 47.15 64.25
CA PRO A 7 58.56 46.45 63.25
C PRO A 7 57.10 47.00 63.14
N ARG A 8 56.25 46.43 62.26
CA ARG A 8 54.81 46.20 62.52
C ARG A 8 54.11 45.39 61.41
N GLN A 9 53.26 44.47 61.86
CA GLN A 9 52.40 43.52 61.15
C GLN A 9 51.07 44.17 60.69
N LEU A 10 50.36 43.55 59.73
CA LEU A 10 48.88 43.50 59.51
C LEU A 10 48.64 42.58 58.26
N LEU A 11 48.10 41.35 58.37
CA LEU A 11 46.70 40.86 58.47
C LEU A 11 45.85 40.88 57.17
N LEU A 12 45.02 39.82 57.02
CA LEU A 12 43.93 39.48 56.05
C LEU A 12 44.31 38.41 55.00
N GLY A 13 43.55 37.33 54.76
CA GLY A 13 42.29 36.83 55.32
C GLY A 13 41.95 35.47 54.68
N ALA A 14 41.41 34.52 55.46
CA ALA A 14 41.05 33.18 55.02
C ALA A 14 39.55 33.08 54.70
N VAL A 15 39.18 32.62 53.50
CA VAL A 15 37.81 32.26 53.12
C VAL A 15 37.75 30.73 52.98
N LEU A 16 36.95 30.11 53.84
CA LEU A 16 36.66 28.67 53.86
C LEU A 16 35.37 28.46 53.05
N VAL A 17 35.45 27.86 51.86
CA VAL A 17 34.28 27.49 51.05
C VAL A 17 33.87 26.07 51.43
N ALA A 18 32.70 25.94 52.05
CA ALA A 18 32.10 24.65 52.38
C ALA A 18 31.42 24.02 51.15
N THR A 19 31.74 22.75 50.91
CA THR A 19 31.19 21.86 49.88
C THR A 19 29.74 21.46 50.19
N SER A 20 28.90 21.40 49.15
CA SER A 20 27.66 20.62 49.17
C SER A 20 27.64 19.70 47.95
N LEU A 21 28.04 18.44 48.15
CA LEU A 21 27.81 17.38 47.18
C LEU A 21 26.35 16.94 47.32
N ILE A 22 25.53 17.28 46.34
CA ILE A 22 24.22 16.65 46.16
C ILE A 22 24.50 15.30 45.50
N ALA A 23 24.50 14.22 46.29
CA ALA A 23 24.49 12.87 45.76
C ALA A 23 23.09 12.61 45.15
N THR A 24 22.96 12.76 43.83
CA THR A 24 21.81 12.20 43.12
C THR A 24 21.96 10.70 43.14
N THR A 25 21.20 10.01 43.98
CA THR A 25 20.98 8.58 43.87
C THR A 25 20.20 8.34 42.58
N THR A 26 20.93 8.09 41.49
CA THR A 26 20.34 7.46 40.32
C THR A 26 19.89 6.08 40.78
N LEU A 27 18.60 5.77 40.72
CA LEU A 27 18.14 4.39 40.80
C LEU A 27 18.78 3.67 39.60
N ALA A 28 19.89 2.99 39.85
CA ALA A 28 20.49 2.12 38.86
C ALA A 28 19.50 0.97 38.64
N GLU A 29 18.81 1.00 37.51
CA GLU A 29 18.01 -0.12 37.05
C GLU A 29 18.97 -1.30 36.87
N GLU A 30 18.82 -2.35 37.67
CA GLU A 30 19.68 -3.53 37.58
C GLU A 30 19.64 -4.05 36.14
N PRO A 31 20.80 -4.27 35.48
CA PRO A 31 20.79 -4.80 34.12
C PRO A 31 20.28 -6.24 34.17
N ARG A 32 18.97 -6.42 33.95
CA ARG A 32 18.38 -7.75 33.77
C ARG A 32 19.01 -8.38 32.54
N SER A 33 19.56 -9.58 32.70
CA SER A 33 20.08 -10.34 31.57
C SER A 33 18.93 -10.66 30.61
N ARG A 34 19.07 -10.19 29.37
CA ARG A 34 18.02 -10.25 28.35
C ARG A 34 18.59 -10.76 27.04
N LEU A 35 17.78 -11.50 26.30
CA LEU A 35 18.00 -11.87 24.91
C LEU A 35 16.96 -11.17 24.04
N ASP A 36 17.42 -10.33 23.11
CA ASP A 36 16.58 -9.68 22.11
C ASP A 36 16.76 -10.37 20.76
N VAL A 37 15.66 -10.84 20.16
CA VAL A 37 15.67 -11.50 18.85
C VAL A 37 14.72 -10.81 17.90
N GLN A 38 15.21 -10.58 16.69
CA GLN A 38 14.38 -10.22 15.54
C GLN A 38 14.22 -11.43 14.62
N ALA A 39 13.00 -11.60 14.12
CA ALA A 39 12.65 -12.59 13.11
C ALA A 39 11.62 -12.03 12.13
N GLU A 40 11.68 -12.53 10.91
CA GLU A 40 10.74 -12.23 9.84
C GLU A 40 10.19 -13.56 9.29
N ALA A 41 8.94 -13.51 8.84
CA ALA A 41 8.28 -14.58 8.11
C ALA A 41 7.64 -14.04 6.84
N GLN A 42 7.66 -14.89 5.81
CA GLN A 42 6.98 -14.65 4.54
C GLN A 42 5.91 -15.72 4.36
N LEU A 43 4.73 -15.30 3.94
CA LEU A 43 3.62 -16.15 3.55
C LEU A 43 3.24 -15.84 2.11
N ASP A 44 3.29 -16.84 1.24
CA ASP A 44 2.79 -16.73 -0.12
C ASP A 44 1.40 -17.38 -0.19
N VAL A 45 0.39 -16.59 -0.54
CA VAL A 45 -1.02 -17.01 -0.62
C VAL A 45 -1.51 -16.87 -2.05
N ILE A 46 -2.31 -17.83 -2.50
CA ILE A 46 -3.02 -17.74 -3.77
C ILE A 46 -4.22 -16.81 -3.55
N PRO A 47 -4.39 -15.74 -4.36
CA PRO A 47 -5.56 -14.88 -4.23
C PRO A 47 -6.84 -15.65 -4.56
N ASP A 48 -7.90 -15.28 -3.87
CA ASP A 48 -9.24 -15.85 -4.04
C ASP A 48 -10.25 -14.80 -4.54
N ARG A 49 -9.87 -13.52 -4.61
CA ARG A 49 -10.69 -12.44 -5.14
C ARG A 49 -9.95 -11.63 -6.19
N ALA A 50 -10.70 -11.01 -7.10
CA ALA A 50 -10.18 -9.98 -8.00
C ALA A 50 -11.13 -8.79 -8.10
N THR A 51 -10.57 -7.65 -8.48
CA THR A 51 -11.32 -6.48 -8.89
C THR A 51 -10.94 -6.14 -10.33
N LEU A 52 -11.93 -6.13 -11.21
CA LEU A 52 -11.81 -5.65 -12.58
C LEU A 52 -12.14 -4.16 -12.61
N SER A 53 -11.32 -3.38 -13.32
CA SER A 53 -11.59 -1.95 -13.54
C SER A 53 -11.82 -1.70 -15.03
N ALA A 54 -12.96 -1.08 -15.35
CA ALA A 54 -13.34 -0.73 -16.70
C ALA A 54 -13.83 0.71 -16.77
N ARG A 55 -13.78 1.31 -17.96
CA ARG A 55 -14.28 2.67 -18.19
C ARG A 55 -15.12 2.72 -19.45
N LEU A 56 -16.22 3.45 -19.36
CA LEU A 56 -17.03 3.87 -20.50
C LEU A 56 -16.89 5.37 -20.66
N TRP A 57 -16.77 5.83 -21.90
CA TRP A 57 -16.85 7.26 -22.18
C TRP A 57 -17.66 7.56 -23.43
N GLU A 58 -18.31 8.72 -23.40
CA GLU A 58 -18.96 9.34 -24.53
C GLU A 58 -18.40 10.74 -24.74
N ARG A 59 -18.53 11.24 -25.96
CA ARG A 59 -18.03 12.56 -26.33
C ARG A 59 -19.13 13.38 -27.00
N THR A 60 -19.12 14.67 -26.75
CA THR A 60 -19.86 15.61 -27.58
C THR A 60 -19.18 15.78 -28.94
N PRO A 61 -19.89 16.28 -29.97
CA PRO A 61 -19.27 16.68 -31.22
C PRO A 61 -18.14 17.69 -30.99
N ALA A 62 -17.07 17.60 -31.78
CA ALA A 62 -16.00 18.58 -31.74
C ALA A 62 -16.42 19.84 -32.51
N ILE A 63 -16.33 20.99 -31.86
CA ILE A 63 -16.72 22.30 -32.40
C ILE A 63 -15.57 23.29 -32.23
N ALA A 64 -15.57 24.36 -33.03
CA ALA A 64 -14.51 25.36 -32.94
C ALA A 64 -14.56 26.06 -31.58
N GLN A 65 -13.39 26.22 -30.94
CA GLN A 65 -13.30 26.88 -29.63
C GLN A 65 -13.84 28.33 -29.65
N ARG A 66 -13.85 28.95 -30.83
CA ARG A 66 -14.34 30.32 -31.03
C ARG A 66 -15.87 30.42 -31.04
N ASP A 67 -16.57 29.29 -31.11
CA ASP A 67 -18.03 29.26 -31.08
C ASP A 67 -18.51 29.31 -29.61
N ASP A 68 -19.48 30.18 -29.32
CA ASP A 68 -20.15 30.27 -28.01
C ASP A 68 -20.87 28.97 -27.61
N THR A 69 -20.97 28.01 -28.53
CA THR A 69 -21.56 26.68 -28.35
C THR A 69 -20.60 25.65 -27.75
N ALA A 70 -19.36 26.02 -27.40
CA ALA A 70 -18.36 25.15 -26.75
C ALA A 70 -18.91 24.32 -25.57
N ASN A 71 -20.01 24.77 -24.95
CA ASN A 71 -20.75 24.08 -23.89
C ASN A 71 -22.25 23.92 -24.23
N ASP A 72 -22.57 23.41 -25.42
CA ASP A 72 -23.95 23.11 -25.81
C ASP A 72 -24.62 22.14 -24.81
N PRO A 73 -25.62 22.59 -24.03
CA PRO A 73 -26.28 21.75 -23.04
C PRO A 73 -27.02 20.55 -23.64
N ASP A 74 -27.50 20.66 -24.88
CA ASP A 74 -28.25 19.58 -25.53
C ASP A 74 -27.28 18.49 -26.00
N ALA A 75 -26.14 18.86 -26.61
CA ALA A 75 -25.08 17.91 -26.94
C ALA A 75 -24.53 17.15 -25.71
N LEU A 76 -24.39 17.85 -24.57
CA LEU A 76 -23.99 17.22 -23.29
C LEU A 76 -25.06 16.24 -22.79
N ARG A 77 -26.34 16.60 -22.90
CA ARG A 77 -27.45 15.71 -22.50
C ARG A 77 -27.50 14.46 -23.37
N GLU A 78 -27.38 14.60 -24.68
CA GLU A 78 -27.36 13.46 -25.61
C GLU A 78 -26.17 12.53 -25.34
N ALA A 79 -24.98 13.09 -25.13
CA ALA A 79 -23.78 12.30 -24.81
C ALA A 79 -23.95 11.56 -23.48
N ARG A 80 -24.54 12.21 -22.47
CA ARG A 80 -24.87 11.58 -21.20
C ARG A 80 -25.88 10.44 -21.38
N ASP A 81 -26.96 10.65 -22.12
CA ASP A 81 -28.01 9.64 -22.29
C ASP A 81 -27.50 8.40 -23.03
N ARG A 82 -26.59 8.57 -24.01
CA ARG A 82 -25.86 7.45 -24.63
C ARG A 82 -24.99 6.71 -23.61
N LEU A 83 -24.25 7.44 -22.78
CA LEU A 83 -23.38 6.85 -21.76
C LEU A 83 -24.18 6.04 -20.74
N GLU A 84 -25.31 6.59 -20.26
CA GLU A 84 -26.20 5.91 -19.31
C GLU A 84 -26.85 4.67 -19.93
N THR A 85 -27.20 4.70 -21.23
CA THR A 85 -27.71 3.53 -21.95
C THR A 85 -26.66 2.42 -22.06
N ARG A 86 -25.42 2.78 -22.40
CA ARG A 86 -24.29 1.84 -22.44
C ARG A 86 -23.97 1.27 -21.06
N ALA A 87 -23.97 2.12 -20.03
CA ALA A 87 -23.80 1.73 -18.64
C ALA A 87 -24.86 0.72 -18.18
N ALA A 88 -26.14 0.99 -18.46
CA ALA A 88 -27.23 0.07 -18.13
C ALA A 88 -27.11 -1.27 -18.86
N THR A 89 -26.68 -1.24 -20.13
CA THR A 89 -26.41 -2.45 -20.92
C THR A 89 -25.28 -3.26 -20.29
N LEU A 90 -24.17 -2.61 -19.94
CA LEU A 90 -23.03 -3.25 -19.29
C LEU A 90 -23.43 -3.93 -17.97
N ILE A 91 -24.13 -3.22 -17.09
CA ILE A 91 -24.58 -3.78 -15.80
C ILE A 91 -25.44 -5.03 -16.05
N ARG A 92 -26.41 -4.96 -16.96
CA ARG A 92 -27.25 -6.11 -17.29
C ARG A 92 -26.44 -7.29 -17.84
N THR A 93 -25.49 -7.05 -18.74
CA THR A 93 -24.62 -8.10 -19.29
C THR A 93 -23.80 -8.78 -18.19
N LEU A 94 -23.29 -8.01 -17.22
CA LEU A 94 -22.55 -8.54 -16.08
C LEU A 94 -23.45 -9.34 -15.11
N GLU A 95 -24.68 -8.86 -14.87
CA GLU A 95 -25.69 -9.60 -14.10
C GLU A 95 -26.10 -10.92 -14.80
N GLU A 96 -26.26 -10.91 -16.13
CA GLU A 96 -26.54 -12.10 -16.95
C GLU A 96 -25.35 -13.08 -16.98
N ALA A 97 -24.13 -12.55 -16.93
CA ALA A 97 -22.92 -13.35 -16.70
C ALA A 97 -22.83 -13.89 -15.27
N GLY A 98 -23.78 -13.52 -14.40
CA GLY A 98 -24.06 -14.06 -13.08
C GLY A 98 -23.35 -13.34 -11.93
N LEU A 99 -23.02 -12.07 -12.09
CA LEU A 99 -22.58 -11.21 -10.99
C LEU A 99 -23.78 -10.68 -10.22
N GLU A 100 -23.60 -10.54 -8.91
CA GLU A 100 -24.56 -9.83 -8.07
C GLU A 100 -24.48 -8.32 -8.33
N ARG A 101 -25.59 -7.62 -8.10
CA ARG A 101 -25.64 -6.17 -8.35
C ARG A 101 -24.67 -5.40 -7.47
N GLU A 102 -24.50 -5.88 -6.25
CA GLU A 102 -23.63 -5.35 -5.22
C GLU A 102 -22.15 -5.45 -5.62
N ALA A 103 -21.79 -6.46 -6.42
CA ALA A 103 -20.44 -6.65 -6.95
C ALA A 103 -20.10 -5.68 -8.10
N ILE A 104 -21.08 -4.92 -8.62
CA ILE A 104 -20.90 -4.00 -9.74
C ILE A 104 -20.99 -2.55 -9.24
N GLY A 105 -19.84 -1.95 -9.00
CA GLY A 105 -19.71 -0.53 -8.65
C GLY A 105 -19.67 0.36 -9.88
N ALA A 106 -20.70 1.18 -10.10
CA ALA A 106 -20.67 2.26 -11.08
C ALA A 106 -20.21 3.57 -10.41
N GLY A 107 -18.98 3.99 -10.68
CA GLY A 107 -18.40 5.19 -10.09
C GLY A 107 -19.06 6.48 -10.57
N SER A 108 -18.63 7.60 -10.01
CA SER A 108 -19.16 8.93 -10.36
C SER A 108 -18.88 9.31 -11.82
N LEU A 109 -19.81 10.04 -12.42
CA LEU A 109 -19.63 10.61 -13.76
C LEU A 109 -18.55 11.70 -13.71
N ASN A 110 -17.52 11.52 -14.52
CA ASN A 110 -16.46 12.48 -14.74
C ASN A 110 -16.72 13.23 -16.05
N VAL A 111 -16.63 14.56 -16.03
CA VAL A 111 -16.87 15.40 -17.21
C VAL A 111 -15.67 16.31 -17.41
N GLN A 112 -14.95 16.14 -18.52
CA GLN A 112 -13.76 16.92 -18.82
C GLN A 112 -13.78 17.48 -20.25
N PRO A 113 -13.37 18.74 -20.47
CA PRO A 113 -13.13 19.25 -21.81
C PRO A 113 -11.88 18.60 -22.42
N GLU A 114 -11.97 18.18 -23.68
CA GLU A 114 -10.87 17.74 -24.52
C GLU A 114 -10.63 18.79 -25.61
N TYR A 115 -9.41 19.32 -25.67
CA TYR A 115 -8.97 20.25 -26.72
C TYR A 115 -8.21 19.46 -27.79
N LEU A 116 -8.60 19.66 -29.04
CA LEU A 116 -8.03 18.94 -30.19
C LEU A 116 -7.49 19.94 -31.20
N PRO A 117 -6.37 19.62 -31.87
CA PRO A 117 -5.94 20.41 -33.02
C PRO A 117 -6.93 20.19 -34.17
N GLY A 118 -7.46 21.29 -34.71
CA GLY A 118 -8.25 21.30 -35.93
C GLY A 118 -7.39 21.23 -37.19
N GLU A 119 -8.05 21.09 -38.34
CA GLU A 119 -7.38 21.02 -39.64
C GLU A 119 -6.73 22.36 -39.99
N ARG A 120 -5.52 22.32 -40.55
CA ARG A 120 -4.86 23.52 -41.09
C ARG A 120 -5.44 23.82 -42.46
N ARG A 121 -6.17 24.93 -42.60
CA ARG A 121 -6.64 25.43 -43.90
C ARG A 121 -5.65 26.49 -44.42
N GLY A 122 -4.81 26.12 -45.39
CA GLY A 122 -3.89 27.06 -46.04
C GLY A 122 -2.75 27.56 -45.13
N ASP A 123 -2.51 28.87 -45.13
CA ASP A 123 -1.47 29.52 -44.31
C ASP A 123 -1.95 29.92 -42.90
N ASP A 124 -3.23 29.73 -42.59
CA ASP A 124 -3.82 30.14 -41.33
C ASP A 124 -3.31 29.32 -40.13
N GLU A 125 -3.41 29.93 -38.94
CA GLU A 125 -3.18 29.25 -37.67
C GLU A 125 -4.14 28.04 -37.53
N ARG A 126 -3.65 26.94 -36.94
CA ARG A 126 -4.50 25.77 -36.67
C ARG A 126 -5.63 26.17 -35.73
N GLU A 127 -6.86 25.99 -36.19
CA GLU A 127 -8.04 26.16 -35.35
C GLU A 127 -8.02 25.14 -34.21
N MET A 128 -8.38 25.53 -33.00
CA MET A 128 -8.53 24.62 -31.88
C MET A 128 -9.98 24.17 -31.80
N LEU A 129 -10.20 22.87 -31.78
CA LEU A 129 -11.51 22.28 -31.52
C LEU A 129 -11.64 21.96 -30.03
N VAL A 130 -12.85 22.06 -29.51
CA VAL A 130 -13.21 21.62 -28.17
C VAL A 130 -14.34 20.62 -28.27
N ARG A 131 -14.26 19.58 -27.45
CA ARG A 131 -15.37 18.67 -27.14
C ARG A 131 -15.36 18.35 -25.66
N THR A 132 -16.44 17.79 -25.15
CA THR A 132 -16.51 17.32 -23.77
C THR A 132 -16.53 15.81 -23.77
N ARG A 133 -15.67 15.20 -22.96
CA ARG A 133 -15.70 13.78 -22.64
C ARG A 133 -16.44 13.58 -21.33
N LEU A 134 -17.40 12.66 -21.37
CA LEU A 134 -18.13 12.16 -20.22
C LEU A 134 -17.63 10.74 -19.99
N GLU A 135 -17.06 10.46 -18.84
CA GLU A 135 -16.47 9.17 -18.49
C GLU A 135 -17.08 8.64 -17.21
N ARG A 136 -17.42 7.35 -17.19
CA ARG A 136 -17.86 6.64 -15.98
C ARG A 136 -16.97 5.42 -15.75
N PRO A 137 -16.26 5.35 -14.62
CA PRO A 137 -15.53 4.16 -14.22
C PRO A 137 -16.47 3.11 -13.63
N PHE A 138 -16.12 1.85 -13.82
CA PHE A 138 -16.77 0.69 -13.25
C PHE A 138 -15.73 -0.15 -12.51
N GLN A 139 -16.07 -0.57 -11.30
CA GLN A 139 -15.35 -1.57 -10.53
C GLN A 139 -16.24 -2.81 -10.43
N VAL A 140 -15.69 -3.97 -10.75
CA VAL A 140 -16.40 -5.25 -10.64
C VAL A 140 -15.63 -6.16 -9.72
N GLU A 141 -16.26 -6.55 -8.61
CA GLU A 141 -15.72 -7.49 -7.65
C GLU A 141 -16.01 -8.92 -8.11
N VAL A 142 -14.98 -9.77 -8.02
CA VAL A 142 -15.01 -11.14 -8.52
C VAL A 142 -14.52 -12.07 -7.41
N GLU A 143 -15.45 -12.76 -6.76
CA GLU A 143 -15.15 -13.73 -5.69
C GLU A 143 -14.76 -15.11 -6.22
N ASP A 144 -15.09 -15.39 -7.48
CA ASP A 144 -14.72 -16.64 -8.15
C ASP A 144 -13.85 -16.34 -9.36
N LEU A 145 -12.54 -16.52 -9.16
CA LEU A 145 -11.53 -16.24 -10.18
C LEU A 145 -11.65 -17.15 -11.42
N GLU A 146 -12.32 -18.30 -11.32
CA GLU A 146 -12.55 -19.17 -12.49
C GLU A 146 -13.49 -18.51 -13.51
N ARG A 147 -14.32 -17.57 -13.07
CA ARG A 147 -15.27 -16.82 -13.90
C ARG A 147 -14.63 -15.63 -14.60
N LEU A 148 -13.41 -15.28 -14.23
CA LEU A 148 -12.75 -14.07 -14.72
C LEU A 148 -12.65 -14.01 -16.26
N PRO A 149 -12.30 -15.09 -17.00
CA PRO A 149 -12.28 -15.06 -18.46
C PRO A 149 -13.66 -14.72 -19.06
N LEU A 150 -14.72 -15.32 -18.53
CA LEU A 150 -16.10 -15.05 -18.97
C LEU A 150 -16.49 -13.59 -18.73
N LEU A 151 -16.09 -13.02 -17.59
CA LEU A 151 -16.38 -11.62 -17.26
C LEU A 151 -15.60 -10.64 -18.13
N LEU A 152 -14.36 -10.96 -18.50
CA LEU A 152 -13.56 -10.17 -19.43
C LEU A 152 -14.16 -10.17 -20.84
N ASP A 153 -14.67 -11.31 -21.29
CA ASP A 153 -15.39 -11.42 -22.56
C ASP A 153 -16.68 -10.59 -22.52
N ALA A 154 -17.47 -10.71 -21.45
CA ALA A 154 -18.70 -9.94 -21.26
C ALA A 154 -18.46 -8.42 -21.25
N LEU A 155 -17.38 -7.94 -20.61
CA LEU A 155 -16.99 -6.53 -20.62
C LEU A 155 -16.63 -6.06 -22.04
N THR A 156 -15.89 -6.89 -22.78
CA THR A 156 -15.48 -6.61 -24.15
C THR A 156 -16.68 -6.55 -25.09
N GLU A 157 -17.61 -7.50 -24.98
CA GLU A 157 -18.86 -7.55 -25.74
C GLU A 157 -19.79 -6.36 -25.42
N ALA A 158 -19.84 -5.93 -24.16
CA ALA A 158 -20.57 -4.73 -23.75
C ALA A 158 -19.95 -3.42 -24.29
N GLY A 159 -18.77 -3.50 -24.90
CA GLY A 159 -18.12 -2.38 -25.56
C GLY A 159 -17.57 -1.36 -24.58
N VAL A 160 -16.94 -1.81 -23.49
CA VAL A 160 -16.14 -0.92 -22.63
C VAL A 160 -15.04 -0.26 -23.43
N ASP A 161 -14.79 1.02 -23.18
CA ASP A 161 -13.80 1.78 -23.94
C ASP A 161 -12.37 1.53 -23.43
N ALA A 162 -12.22 1.21 -22.13
CA ALA A 162 -10.97 0.75 -21.56
C ALA A 162 -11.19 -0.33 -20.50
N LEU A 163 -10.30 -1.31 -20.50
CA LEU A 163 -10.07 -2.24 -19.40
C LEU A 163 -8.74 -1.84 -18.76
N ASP A 164 -8.80 -1.31 -17.54
CA ASP A 164 -7.61 -0.80 -16.84
C ASP A 164 -6.81 -1.92 -16.17
N GLY A 165 -7.37 -3.14 -16.11
CA GLY A 165 -6.68 -4.36 -15.68
C GLY A 165 -7.45 -5.13 -14.61
N VAL A 166 -6.79 -6.18 -14.11
CA VAL A 166 -7.26 -7.05 -13.03
C VAL A 166 -6.35 -6.85 -11.82
N THR A 167 -6.94 -6.53 -10.68
CA THR A 167 -6.23 -6.48 -9.40
C THR A 167 -6.64 -7.69 -8.57
N TYR A 168 -5.69 -8.54 -8.20
CA TYR A 168 -5.95 -9.70 -7.35
C TYR A 168 -5.83 -9.36 -5.87
N ASP A 169 -6.57 -10.11 -5.07
CA ASP A 169 -6.69 -9.87 -3.64
C ASP A 169 -7.11 -11.12 -2.86
N LEU A 170 -7.11 -11.00 -1.53
CA LEU A 170 -7.65 -11.97 -0.59
C LEU A 170 -8.97 -11.50 0.02
N ALA A 171 -9.95 -12.39 0.11
CA ALA A 171 -11.21 -12.18 0.79
C ALA A 171 -11.00 -11.81 2.25
N ASP A 172 -10.16 -12.59 2.93
CA ASP A 172 -9.75 -12.40 4.32
C ASP A 172 -8.25 -12.08 4.42
N ARG A 173 -7.95 -10.79 4.24
CA ARG A 173 -6.59 -10.25 4.42
C ARG A 173 -6.12 -10.44 5.86
N ASP A 174 -6.98 -10.17 6.84
CA ASP A 174 -6.59 -10.17 8.24
C ASP A 174 -6.14 -11.57 8.69
N ALA A 175 -6.86 -12.63 8.29
CA ALA A 175 -6.45 -14.01 8.58
C ALA A 175 -5.08 -14.36 7.98
N ALA A 176 -4.82 -13.96 6.73
CA ALA A 176 -3.54 -14.23 6.08
C ALA A 176 -2.39 -13.43 6.72
N THR A 177 -2.69 -12.21 7.16
CA THR A 177 -1.78 -11.37 7.95
C THR A 177 -1.47 -11.99 9.32
N ASP A 178 -2.49 -12.46 10.04
CA ASP A 178 -2.35 -13.11 11.34
C ASP A 178 -1.50 -14.38 11.23
N GLU A 179 -1.69 -15.18 10.17
CA GLU A 179 -0.87 -16.37 9.91
C GLU A 179 0.61 -16.01 9.70
N ALA A 180 0.90 -14.95 8.94
CA ALA A 180 2.27 -14.48 8.74
C ALA A 180 2.89 -14.01 10.07
N LEU A 181 2.12 -13.31 10.92
CA LEU A 181 2.57 -12.87 12.23
C LEU A 181 2.87 -14.03 13.19
N VAL A 182 2.00 -15.04 13.23
CA VAL A 182 2.21 -16.27 14.01
C VAL A 182 3.50 -16.95 13.59
N LYS A 183 3.73 -17.09 12.28
CA LYS A 183 4.97 -17.66 11.73
C LYS A 183 6.20 -16.85 12.13
N ALA A 184 6.12 -15.52 12.17
CA ALA A 184 7.23 -14.67 12.61
C ALA A 184 7.54 -14.87 14.11
N LEU A 185 6.51 -14.98 14.95
CA LEU A 185 6.66 -15.24 16.39
C LEU A 185 7.25 -16.63 16.68
N GLU A 186 6.80 -17.66 15.99
CA GLU A 186 7.36 -19.03 16.10
C GLU A 186 8.83 -19.05 15.71
N ARG A 187 9.20 -18.35 14.63
CA ARG A 187 10.60 -18.23 14.19
C ARG A 187 11.45 -17.46 15.21
N ALA A 188 10.92 -16.38 15.79
CA ALA A 188 11.61 -15.63 16.84
C ALA A 188 11.89 -16.51 18.06
N ARG A 189 10.88 -17.27 18.50
CA ARG A 189 11.02 -18.22 19.61
C ARG A 189 12.05 -19.30 19.32
N HIS A 190 11.96 -19.97 18.17
CA HIS A 190 12.90 -21.00 17.78
C HIS A 190 14.35 -20.48 17.75
N LYS A 191 14.56 -19.28 17.20
CA LYS A 191 15.87 -18.63 17.18
C LYS A 191 16.37 -18.28 18.58
N ALA A 192 15.50 -17.82 19.48
CA ALA A 192 15.85 -17.54 20.87
C ALA A 192 16.26 -18.80 21.63
N GLU A 193 15.50 -19.90 21.46
CA GLU A 193 15.80 -21.21 22.06
C GLU A 193 17.16 -21.73 21.57
N LEU A 194 17.43 -21.66 20.25
CA LEU A 194 18.72 -22.05 19.66
C LEU A 194 19.89 -21.23 20.23
N MET A 195 19.73 -19.91 20.35
CA MET A 195 20.78 -19.04 20.91
C MET A 195 21.03 -19.34 22.38
N ALA A 196 19.98 -19.55 23.17
CA ALA A 196 20.10 -19.86 24.59
C ALA A 196 20.82 -21.21 24.81
N GLU A 197 20.41 -22.25 24.09
CA GLU A 197 21.04 -23.58 24.15
C GLU A 197 22.53 -23.52 23.75
N THR A 198 22.85 -22.80 22.68
CA THR A 198 24.24 -22.67 22.19
C THR A 198 25.14 -21.94 23.19
N LEU A 199 24.60 -20.98 23.94
CA LEU A 199 25.33 -20.18 24.91
C LEU A 199 25.33 -20.76 26.33
N GLY A 200 24.65 -21.91 26.55
CA GLY A 200 24.53 -22.52 27.88
C GLY A 200 23.72 -21.68 28.87
N VAL A 201 22.75 -20.92 28.39
CA VAL A 201 21.79 -20.15 29.20
C VAL A 201 20.39 -20.72 29.04
N SER A 202 19.51 -20.47 30.00
CA SER A 202 18.11 -20.84 29.95
C SER A 202 17.27 -19.66 29.46
N LEU A 203 16.28 -19.93 28.62
CA LEU A 203 15.35 -18.93 28.09
C LEU A 203 14.17 -18.77 29.06
N GLY A 204 14.01 -17.56 29.59
CA GLY A 204 12.98 -17.19 30.57
C GLY A 204 11.70 -16.62 29.95
N ALA A 205 10.99 -15.80 30.74
CA ALA A 205 9.73 -15.19 30.32
C ALA A 205 9.93 -14.13 29.21
N VAL A 206 8.91 -13.95 28.38
CA VAL A 206 8.88 -12.83 27.42
C VAL A 206 8.65 -11.53 28.18
N THR A 207 9.54 -10.57 27.98
CA THR A 207 9.49 -9.25 28.65
C THR A 207 9.16 -8.11 27.69
N GLY A 208 9.15 -8.37 26.38
CA GLY A 208 8.80 -7.38 25.38
C GLY A 208 8.49 -8.03 24.04
N ILE A 209 7.47 -7.52 23.37
CA ILE A 209 7.10 -7.88 22.01
C ILE A 209 6.80 -6.59 21.27
N ALA A 210 7.37 -6.45 20.08
CA ALA A 210 7.05 -5.38 19.16
C ALA A 210 7.01 -5.92 17.74
N GLU A 211 6.04 -5.46 16.94
CA GLU A 211 6.10 -5.62 15.50
C GLU A 211 7.18 -4.69 14.95
N THR A 212 8.17 -5.26 14.26
CA THR A 212 9.26 -4.48 13.65
C THR A 212 8.94 -4.11 12.22
N ARG A 213 8.06 -4.87 11.57
CA ARG A 213 7.48 -4.54 10.26
C ARG A 213 6.00 -4.93 10.29
N PRO A 214 5.08 -3.95 10.12
CA PRO A 214 3.68 -4.29 9.95
C PRO A 214 3.51 -5.08 8.64
N PRO A 215 2.57 -6.03 8.59
CA PRO A 215 2.25 -6.83 7.42
C PRO A 215 2.09 -5.97 6.16
N VAL A 216 2.99 -6.13 5.18
CA VAL A 216 2.92 -5.40 3.90
C VAL A 216 2.37 -6.30 2.82
N TYR A 217 1.31 -5.82 2.15
CA TYR A 217 0.73 -6.44 0.96
C TYR A 217 1.50 -6.01 -0.27
N ALA A 218 2.18 -6.95 -0.94
CA ALA A 218 2.87 -6.69 -2.20
C ALA A 218 2.47 -7.74 -3.25
N PRO A 219 1.71 -7.37 -4.30
CA PRO A 219 1.46 -8.27 -5.41
C PRO A 219 2.77 -8.51 -6.16
N ARG A 220 3.23 -9.77 -6.23
CA ARG A 220 4.36 -10.16 -7.09
C ARG A 220 3.82 -10.67 -8.41
N MET A 221 4.07 -9.91 -9.47
CA MET A 221 3.85 -10.40 -10.84
C MET A 221 4.88 -11.50 -11.11
N MET A 222 4.43 -12.75 -11.31
CA MET A 222 5.30 -13.84 -11.76
C MET A 222 5.89 -13.44 -13.12
N ALA A 223 7.22 -13.29 -13.19
CA ALA A 223 7.90 -13.08 -14.45
C ALA A 223 7.75 -14.35 -15.29
N MET A 224 6.99 -14.27 -16.39
CA MET A 224 6.91 -15.34 -17.39
C MET A 224 8.33 -15.67 -17.87
N SER A 225 8.84 -16.84 -17.49
CA SER A 225 10.08 -17.38 -18.04
C SER A 225 9.92 -17.58 -19.55
N ALA A 226 10.91 -17.14 -20.32
CA ALA A 226 10.86 -17.07 -21.78
C ALA A 226 10.70 -18.42 -22.52
N ASP A 227 10.72 -19.55 -21.80
CA ASP A 227 10.63 -20.91 -22.33
C ASP A 227 9.19 -21.42 -22.54
N ALA A 228 8.14 -20.68 -22.15
CA ALA A 228 6.74 -21.11 -22.29
C ALA A 228 6.08 -20.72 -23.63
N ARG A 229 6.86 -20.61 -24.73
CA ARG A 229 6.37 -20.11 -26.02
C ARG A 229 5.75 -21.15 -26.96
N GLU A 230 5.70 -22.43 -26.60
CA GLU A 230 5.40 -23.51 -27.56
C GLU A 230 4.08 -24.26 -27.31
N SER A 231 3.10 -23.65 -26.66
CA SER A 231 1.74 -24.20 -26.62
C SER A 231 0.73 -23.07 -26.80
N ALA A 232 -0.25 -23.29 -27.68
CA ALA A 232 -1.33 -22.35 -27.95
C ALA A 232 -1.89 -21.80 -26.62
N PRO A 233 -2.05 -20.47 -26.47
CA PRO A 233 -2.47 -19.92 -25.20
C PRO A 233 -3.97 -20.19 -25.05
N GLN A 234 -4.33 -21.33 -24.49
CA GLN A 234 -5.38 -21.26 -23.48
C GLN A 234 -4.77 -20.39 -22.40
N ALA A 235 -5.29 -19.16 -22.27
CA ALA A 235 -4.91 -18.28 -21.19
C ALA A 235 -5.37 -18.95 -19.88
N GLU A 236 -4.57 -19.88 -19.37
CA GLU A 236 -4.63 -20.27 -17.96
C GLU A 236 -4.24 -19.00 -17.21
N TYR A 237 -5.25 -18.23 -16.86
CA TYR A 237 -5.12 -17.02 -16.09
C TYR A 237 -4.77 -17.45 -14.67
N ARG A 238 -3.49 -17.74 -14.45
CA ARG A 238 -2.97 -18.10 -13.12
C ARG A 238 -2.72 -16.79 -12.38
N PRO A 239 -3.52 -16.44 -11.36
CA PRO A 239 -3.14 -15.36 -10.49
C PRO A 239 -1.71 -15.61 -9.99
N GLY A 240 -0.88 -14.57 -9.98
CA GLY A 240 0.37 -14.62 -9.22
C GLY A 240 0.07 -14.88 -7.73
N THR A 241 1.11 -15.18 -6.95
CA THR A 241 0.95 -15.26 -5.49
C THR A 241 0.99 -13.86 -4.88
N ILE A 242 0.20 -13.65 -3.83
CA ILE A 242 0.31 -12.50 -2.95
C ILE A 242 1.30 -12.87 -1.86
N THR A 243 2.38 -12.10 -1.75
CA THR A 243 3.34 -12.26 -0.66
C THR A 243 2.97 -11.33 0.49
N ILE A 244 2.87 -11.90 1.69
CA ILE A 244 2.68 -11.19 2.94
C ILE A 244 3.94 -11.39 3.79
N GLU A 245 4.57 -10.29 4.20
CA GLU A 245 5.76 -10.30 5.06
C GLU A 245 5.42 -9.72 6.43
N ALA A 246 5.77 -10.44 7.50
CA ALA A 246 5.61 -9.97 8.88
C ALA A 246 6.96 -10.03 9.62
N GLY A 247 7.23 -9.02 10.45
CA GLY A 247 8.46 -8.91 11.24
C GLY A 247 8.18 -8.64 12.70
N VAL A 248 8.85 -9.38 13.59
CA VAL A 248 8.72 -9.23 15.04
C VAL A 248 10.09 -9.08 15.71
N GLY A 249 10.09 -8.28 16.77
CA GLY A 249 11.16 -8.18 17.76
C GLY A 249 10.61 -8.67 19.09
N VAL A 250 11.25 -9.69 19.66
CA VAL A 250 10.83 -10.27 20.93
C VAL A 250 12.03 -10.30 21.86
N SER A 251 11.76 -10.08 23.13
CA SER A 251 12.78 -10.04 24.16
C SER A 251 12.43 -10.98 25.31
N TRP A 252 13.40 -11.78 25.73
CA TRP A 252 13.26 -12.75 26.82
C TRP A 252 14.24 -12.45 27.94
N GLU A 253 13.84 -12.77 29.16
CA GLU A 253 14.80 -12.98 30.25
C GLU A 253 15.71 -14.18 29.95
N ILE A 254 16.94 -14.13 30.42
CA ILE A 254 17.87 -15.27 30.35
C ILE A 254 18.58 -15.46 31.69
N GLU A 255 18.82 -16.71 32.05
CA GLU A 255 19.53 -17.09 33.28
C GLU A 255 20.63 -18.10 32.98
N PRO A 256 21.76 -18.10 33.71
CA PRO A 256 22.77 -19.15 33.58
C PRO A 256 22.15 -20.55 33.78
N GLN A 257 22.51 -21.53 32.95
CA GLN A 257 22.11 -22.91 33.24
C GLN A 257 22.85 -23.42 34.49
N PRO A 258 22.17 -24.15 35.39
CA PRO A 258 22.79 -24.73 36.59
C PRO A 258 23.80 -25.85 36.29
#